data_AF-A0A147F5H4-F1
#
_entry.id   AF-A0A147F5H4-F1
#
_cell.length_a   1.000
_cell.length_b   1.000
_cell.length_c   1.000
_cell.angle_alpha   90.00
_cell.angle_beta   90.00
_cell.angle_gamma   90.00
#
_symmetry.space_group_name_H-M   'P 1'
#
loop_
_entity.id
_entity.type
_entity.pdbx_description
1 polymer ?
#
loop_
_entity_poly.entity_id
_entity_poly.type
_entity_poly.pdbx_seq_one_letter_code
_entity_poly.pdbx_strand_id
1 'polypeptide(L)'
;MFAPGYADDDLSDFDDAFKDDDVTVTFVTNADFASVVNAIDDAHTAPVALVSLGAEAIEAWKSLPILRDKVRSTTFVSVPAAANLEVHQFANLPIFDLHSEEDKRTAEAHQPIHDGLSAAGVPHEMVVYGQVQGEFFAIGKPGYDRATSLDAAKRVHDWVMTSLLTDDLREVRSG
;
A
#
# COMPACT_ATOMS: atom_id res chain seq x y z
N MET A 1 4.50 14.59 -3.47
CA MET A 1 5.10 15.31 -2.32
C MET A 1 4.95 14.38 -1.12
N PHE A 2 6.07 13.86 -0.58
CA PHE A 2 6.04 12.91 0.54
C PHE A 2 5.68 13.59 1.87
N ALA A 3 5.00 12.86 2.74
CA ALA A 3 4.65 13.31 4.10
C ALA A 3 5.83 13.11 5.09
N PRO A 4 5.94 13.92 6.16
CA PRO A 4 7.17 14.02 6.97
C PRO A 4 7.44 12.76 7.81
N GLY A 5 8.55 12.04 7.60
CA GLY A 5 8.92 10.87 8.43
C GLY A 5 10.06 10.02 7.85
N TYR A 6 10.26 10.14 6.54
CA TYR A 6 11.40 9.64 5.78
C TYR A 6 12.03 10.84 5.05
N ALA A 7 13.34 10.82 4.82
CA ALA A 7 13.96 11.78 3.91
C ALA A 7 13.50 11.51 2.47
N ASP A 8 13.51 12.52 1.59
CA ASP A 8 13.13 12.34 0.17
C ASP A 8 13.96 11.20 -0.49
N ASP A 9 15.21 11.03 -0.07
CA ASP A 9 16.12 10.01 -0.61
C ASP A 9 15.86 8.60 -0.05
N ASP A 10 15.13 8.47 1.06
CA ASP A 10 14.95 7.16 1.74
C ASP A 10 14.06 6.20 0.94
N LEU A 11 13.26 6.73 0.01
CA LEU A 11 12.27 6.01 -0.78
C LEU A 11 12.61 5.98 -2.27
N SER A 12 13.87 6.27 -2.63
CA SER A 12 14.27 6.43 -4.02
C SER A 12 14.00 5.18 -4.87
N ASP A 13 14.02 3.99 -4.28
CA ASP A 13 13.68 2.74 -5.00
C ASP A 13 12.22 2.74 -5.50
N PHE A 14 11.30 3.35 -4.74
CA PHE A 14 9.89 3.52 -5.14
C PHE A 14 9.72 4.67 -6.12
N ASP A 15 10.41 5.81 -5.92
CA ASP A 15 10.38 6.91 -6.89
C ASP A 15 10.93 6.49 -8.26
N ASP A 16 12.07 5.79 -8.26
CA ASP A 16 12.70 5.28 -9.48
C ASP A 16 11.82 4.28 -10.23
N ALA A 17 10.92 3.59 -9.54
CA ALA A 17 10.00 2.65 -10.16
C ALA A 17 8.95 3.35 -11.04
N PHE A 18 8.54 4.57 -10.71
CA PHE A 18 7.47 5.29 -11.42
C PHE A 18 7.95 6.51 -12.23
N LYS A 19 9.24 6.86 -12.18
CA LYS A 19 9.77 8.12 -12.74
C LYS A 19 9.53 8.35 -14.24
N ASP A 20 9.33 7.28 -15.00
CA ASP A 20 9.15 7.32 -16.45
C ASP A 20 7.68 7.15 -16.88
N ASP A 21 6.75 6.99 -15.93
CA ASP A 21 5.34 6.73 -16.21
C ASP A 21 4.48 8.00 -16.15
N ASP A 22 3.54 8.13 -17.08
CA ASP A 22 2.55 9.23 -17.12
C ASP A 22 1.30 8.85 -16.31
N VAL A 23 1.47 8.58 -15.02
CA VAL A 23 0.39 8.16 -14.10
C VAL A 23 0.37 8.96 -12.80
N THR A 24 -0.79 9.02 -12.16
CA THR A 24 -0.94 9.66 -10.84
C THR A 24 -0.92 8.61 -9.74
N VAL A 25 0.15 8.62 -8.94
CA VAL A 25 0.33 7.76 -7.75
C VAL A 25 0.49 8.65 -6.52
N THR A 26 -0.32 8.39 -5.50
CA THR A 26 -0.24 9.13 -4.24
C THR A 26 0.48 8.29 -3.19
N PHE A 27 1.67 8.76 -2.80
CA PHE A 27 2.48 8.13 -1.76
C PHE A 27 2.21 8.73 -0.37
N VAL A 28 2.03 7.87 0.62
CA VAL A 28 1.73 8.23 2.01
C VAL A 28 2.68 7.49 2.96
N THR A 29 3.40 8.23 3.80
CA THR A 29 4.46 7.65 4.66
C THR A 29 4.37 8.09 6.13
N ASN A 30 3.69 9.19 6.40
CA ASN A 30 3.34 9.69 7.73
C ASN A 30 2.26 10.77 7.60
N ALA A 31 1.04 10.36 7.27
CA ALA A 31 -0.07 11.27 7.09
C ALA A 31 -1.12 11.04 8.17
N ASP A 32 -1.63 12.14 8.73
CA ASP A 32 -2.92 12.06 9.41
C ASP A 32 -4.03 11.78 8.39
N PHE A 33 -5.17 11.33 8.89
CA PHE A 33 -6.33 11.00 8.08
C PHE A 33 -6.73 12.12 7.09
N ALA A 34 -6.71 13.38 7.54
CA ALA A 34 -7.12 14.52 6.70
C ALA A 34 -6.14 14.72 5.52
N SER A 35 -4.85 14.53 5.78
CA SER A 35 -3.79 14.64 4.79
C SER A 35 -3.92 13.56 3.70
N VAL A 36 -4.28 12.33 4.08
CA VAL A 36 -4.54 11.25 3.10
C VAL A 36 -5.72 11.60 2.20
N VAL A 37 -6.83 12.08 2.78
CA VAL A 37 -8.04 12.41 2.01
C VAL A 37 -7.78 13.58 1.07
N ASN A 38 -7.16 14.66 1.54
CA ASN A 38 -6.86 15.83 0.73
C ASN A 38 -5.92 15.50 -0.45
N ALA A 39 -4.91 14.66 -0.22
CA ALA A 39 -3.99 14.25 -1.29
C ALA A 39 -4.67 13.49 -2.43
N ILE A 40 -5.73 12.73 -2.12
CA ILE A 40 -6.54 12.03 -3.13
C ILE A 40 -7.54 12.99 -3.78
N ASP A 41 -8.16 13.88 -3.02
CA ASP A 41 -9.11 14.86 -3.57
C ASP A 41 -8.41 15.81 -4.55
N ASP A 42 -7.22 16.32 -4.22
CA ASP A 42 -6.43 17.22 -5.07
C ASP A 42 -6.08 16.62 -6.45
N ALA A 43 -6.08 15.29 -6.58
CA ALA A 43 -5.78 14.59 -7.83
C ALA A 43 -6.90 14.69 -8.91
N HIS A 44 -8.05 15.28 -8.57
CA HIS A 44 -9.23 15.80 -9.30
C HIS A 44 -9.63 15.34 -10.73
N THR A 45 -8.82 14.66 -11.54
CA THR A 45 -9.15 14.29 -12.94
C THR A 45 -8.61 12.95 -13.44
N ALA A 46 -7.74 12.25 -12.70
CA ALA A 46 -7.13 10.99 -13.13
C ALA A 46 -7.54 9.81 -12.23
N PRO A 47 -7.52 8.56 -12.73
CA PRO A 47 -7.55 7.39 -11.87
C PRO A 47 -6.33 7.41 -10.93
N VAL A 48 -6.54 7.29 -9.63
CA VAL A 48 -5.47 7.38 -8.62
C VAL A 48 -5.24 6.02 -7.97
N ALA A 49 -3.99 5.64 -7.73
CA ALA A 49 -3.63 4.55 -6.84
C ALA A 49 -3.02 5.11 -5.54
N LEU A 50 -3.38 4.52 -4.40
CA LEU A 50 -2.83 4.88 -3.09
C LEU A 50 -1.69 3.91 -2.73
N VAL A 51 -0.51 4.42 -2.42
CA VAL A 51 0.62 3.63 -1.92
C VAL A 51 1.02 4.16 -0.55
N SER A 52 0.92 3.30 0.47
CA SER A 52 1.21 3.65 1.86
C SER A 52 2.40 2.85 2.37
N LEU A 53 3.37 3.51 3.02
CA LEU A 53 4.61 2.88 3.48
C LEU A 53 4.87 3.16 4.97
N GLY A 54 5.27 2.11 5.67
CA GLY A 54 5.74 2.16 7.05
C GLY A 54 4.66 2.26 8.11
N ALA A 55 5.08 2.04 9.36
CA ALA A 55 4.16 1.89 10.48
C ALA A 55 3.30 3.13 10.76
N GLU A 56 3.80 4.32 10.43
CA GLU A 56 3.11 5.58 10.67
C GLU A 56 1.99 5.87 9.67
N ALA A 57 1.88 5.08 8.58
CA ALA A 57 0.82 5.24 7.59
C ALA A 57 -0.48 4.49 7.95
N ILE A 58 -0.68 4.10 9.22
CA ILE A 58 -1.87 3.34 9.66
C ILE A 58 -3.21 4.05 9.37
N GLU A 59 -3.21 5.38 9.29
CA GLU A 59 -4.41 6.16 8.94
C GLU A 59 -4.89 5.89 7.51
N ALA A 60 -4.02 5.39 6.63
CA ALA A 60 -4.42 4.98 5.28
C ALA A 60 -5.47 3.86 5.31
N TRP A 61 -5.31 2.85 6.18
CA TRP A 61 -6.32 1.80 6.39
C TRP A 61 -7.67 2.38 6.84
N LYS A 62 -7.65 3.35 7.76
CA LYS A 62 -8.85 3.99 8.31
C LYS A 62 -9.56 4.89 7.30
N SER A 63 -8.84 5.38 6.29
CA SER A 63 -9.37 6.23 5.23
C SER A 63 -10.10 5.47 4.12
N LEU A 64 -9.85 4.16 3.97
CA LEU A 64 -10.42 3.35 2.88
C LEU A 64 -11.95 3.40 2.76
N PRO A 65 -12.77 3.41 3.84
CA PRO A 65 -14.21 3.52 3.73
C PRO A 65 -14.69 4.75 2.95
N ILE A 66 -13.90 5.82 2.93
CA ILE A 66 -14.20 7.09 2.25
C ILE A 66 -13.51 7.17 0.89
N LEU A 67 -12.34 6.54 0.75
CA LEU A 67 -11.51 6.62 -0.45
C LEU A 67 -11.76 5.51 -1.47
N ARG A 68 -12.41 4.41 -1.11
CA ARG A 68 -12.59 3.22 -1.97
C ARG A 68 -13.16 3.51 -3.36
N ASP A 69 -14.01 4.53 -3.48
CA ASP A 69 -14.66 4.91 -4.76
C ASP A 69 -13.83 5.97 -5.52
N LYS A 70 -12.79 6.51 -4.89
CA LYS A 70 -11.88 7.52 -5.45
C LYS A 70 -10.55 6.93 -5.93
N VAL A 71 -10.18 5.75 -5.43
CA VAL A 71 -8.92 5.08 -5.79
C VAL A 71 -9.17 3.80 -6.59
N ARG A 72 -8.25 3.51 -7.52
CA ARG A 72 -8.30 2.32 -8.36
C ARG A 72 -7.84 1.08 -7.63
N SER A 73 -6.86 1.24 -6.74
CA SER A 73 -6.28 0.22 -5.86
C SER A 73 -5.60 0.90 -4.67
N THR A 74 -5.24 0.11 -3.67
CA THR A 74 -4.39 0.55 -2.56
C THR A 74 -3.28 -0.47 -2.30
N THR A 75 -2.12 0.02 -1.92
CA THR A 75 -0.95 -0.77 -1.56
C THR A 75 -0.43 -0.38 -0.19
N PHE A 76 -0.08 -1.36 0.63
CA PHE A 76 0.49 -1.20 1.96
C PHE A 76 1.85 -1.89 2.03
N VAL A 77 2.91 -1.15 2.32
CA VAL A 77 4.27 -1.67 2.52
C VAL A 77 4.65 -1.48 3.98
N SER A 78 4.67 -2.56 4.75
CA SER A 78 4.94 -2.56 6.19
C SER A 78 4.07 -1.57 6.99
N VAL A 79 2.80 -1.45 6.60
CA VAL A 79 1.81 -0.63 7.31
C VAL A 79 0.92 -1.55 8.16
N PRO A 80 1.00 -1.52 9.50
CA PRO A 80 0.16 -2.35 10.35
C PRO A 80 -1.32 -2.14 10.04
N ALA A 81 -2.03 -3.24 9.87
CA ALA A 81 -3.47 -3.22 9.72
C ALA A 81 -4.15 -2.52 10.90
N ALA A 82 -5.17 -1.70 10.59
CA ALA A 82 -6.01 -1.12 11.62
C ALA A 82 -6.92 -2.17 12.25
N ALA A 83 -7.10 -2.08 13.58
CA ALA A 83 -8.05 -2.91 14.29
C ALA A 83 -9.50 -2.59 13.86
N ASN A 84 -10.37 -3.61 13.88
CA ASN A 84 -11.81 -3.49 13.62
C ASN A 84 -12.18 -2.93 12.23
N LEU A 85 -11.38 -3.22 11.21
CA LEU A 85 -11.74 -2.87 9.84
C LEU A 85 -12.97 -3.66 9.38
N GLU A 86 -13.99 -2.94 8.92
CA GLU A 86 -15.17 -3.52 8.28
C GLU A 86 -14.85 -3.87 6.82
N VAL A 87 -14.06 -4.91 6.60
CA VAL A 87 -13.50 -5.31 5.29
C VAL A 87 -14.55 -5.51 4.17
N HIS A 88 -15.79 -5.86 4.52
CA HIS A 88 -16.89 -5.97 3.57
C HIS A 88 -17.23 -4.63 2.87
N GLN A 89 -16.86 -3.51 3.47
CA GLN A 89 -17.02 -2.18 2.88
C GLN A 89 -16.04 -1.92 1.73
N PHE A 90 -15.04 -2.78 1.51
CA PHE A 90 -14.02 -2.63 0.46
C PHE A 90 -14.32 -3.46 -0.80
N ALA A 91 -15.59 -3.86 -0.99
CA ALA A 91 -16.01 -4.61 -2.16
C ALA A 91 -15.55 -3.92 -3.46
N ASN A 92 -14.81 -4.66 -4.31
CA ASN A 92 -14.22 -4.21 -5.58
C ASN A 92 -13.03 -3.22 -5.47
N LEU A 93 -12.48 -2.98 -4.28
CA LEU A 93 -11.21 -2.27 -4.14
C LEU A 93 -10.07 -3.30 -4.07
N PRO A 94 -9.19 -3.38 -5.09
CA PRO A 94 -8.00 -4.20 -5.01
C PRO A 94 -7.06 -3.71 -3.92
N ILE A 95 -6.65 -4.61 -3.03
CA ILE A 95 -5.72 -4.32 -1.92
C ILE A 95 -4.45 -5.17 -2.08
N PHE A 96 -3.29 -4.52 -2.07
CA PHE A 96 -2.00 -5.20 -2.05
C PHE A 96 -1.27 -4.94 -0.75
N ASP A 97 -0.87 -5.99 -0.06
CA ASP A 97 -0.14 -5.90 1.19
C ASP A 97 1.23 -6.57 1.07
N LEU A 98 2.28 -5.87 1.48
CA LEU A 98 3.64 -6.40 1.55
C LEU A 98 4.18 -6.12 2.94
N HIS A 99 4.68 -7.14 3.63
CA HIS A 99 5.27 -6.96 4.95
C HIS A 99 6.36 -7.98 5.25
N SER A 100 7.13 -7.71 6.31
CA SER A 100 8.13 -8.62 6.85
C SER A 100 7.51 -9.57 7.87
N GLU A 101 7.91 -10.85 7.83
CA GLU A 101 7.60 -11.82 8.89
C GLU A 101 8.26 -11.47 10.23
N GLU A 102 9.41 -10.80 10.22
CA GLU A 102 10.14 -10.39 11.42
C GLU A 102 9.56 -9.11 12.07
N ASP A 103 8.75 -8.33 11.33
CA ASP A 103 8.00 -7.21 11.92
C ASP A 103 6.69 -7.71 12.54
N LYS A 104 6.78 -8.03 13.83
CA LYS A 104 5.64 -8.52 14.62
C LYS A 104 4.43 -7.60 14.57
N ARG A 105 4.63 -6.28 14.42
CA ARG A 105 3.52 -5.31 14.39
C ARG A 105 2.62 -5.54 13.17
N THR A 106 3.21 -5.85 12.02
CA THR A 106 2.48 -6.15 10.78
C THR A 106 2.07 -7.62 10.74
N ALA A 107 2.97 -8.55 11.08
CA ALA A 107 2.71 -9.98 10.97
C ALA A 107 1.50 -10.44 11.81
N GLU A 108 1.38 -9.95 13.06
CA GLU A 108 0.24 -10.31 13.92
C GLU A 108 -1.07 -9.63 13.47
N ALA A 109 -0.97 -8.48 12.82
CA ALA A 109 -2.12 -7.68 12.41
C ALA A 109 -2.69 -8.10 11.04
N HIS A 110 -1.87 -8.66 10.14
CA HIS A 110 -2.26 -8.85 8.73
C HIS A 110 -2.97 -10.17 8.46
N GLN A 111 -2.67 -11.25 9.20
CA GLN A 111 -3.36 -12.53 9.00
C GLN A 111 -4.89 -12.41 9.20
N PRO A 112 -5.40 -11.77 10.27
CA PRO A 112 -6.85 -11.60 10.42
C PRO A 112 -7.49 -10.75 9.32
N ILE A 113 -6.76 -9.76 8.79
CA ILE A 113 -7.24 -8.93 7.69
C ILE A 113 -7.31 -9.73 6.39
N HIS A 114 -6.27 -10.50 6.06
CA HIS A 114 -6.25 -11.37 4.90
C HIS A 114 -7.44 -12.35 4.91
N ASP A 115 -7.68 -13.00 6.05
CA ASP A 115 -8.81 -13.91 6.21
C ASP A 115 -10.16 -13.18 6.05
N GLY A 116 -10.26 -11.95 6.58
CA GLY A 116 -11.44 -11.10 6.42
C GLY A 116 -11.68 -10.67 4.97
N LEU A 117 -10.64 -10.24 4.25
CA LEU A 117 -10.71 -9.85 2.84
C LEU A 117 -11.11 -11.03 1.96
N SER A 118 -10.51 -12.20 2.22
CA SER A 118 -10.86 -13.46 1.57
C SER A 118 -12.33 -13.83 1.79
N ALA A 119 -12.81 -13.79 3.03
CA ALA A 119 -14.20 -14.11 3.36
C ALA A 119 -15.21 -13.12 2.75
N ALA A 120 -14.82 -11.85 2.60
CA ALA A 120 -15.63 -10.81 1.98
C ALA A 120 -15.58 -10.82 0.44
N GLY A 121 -14.72 -11.65 -0.18
CA GLY A 121 -14.50 -11.65 -1.63
C GLY A 121 -13.89 -10.35 -2.14
N VAL A 122 -13.07 -9.68 -1.34
CA VAL A 122 -12.33 -8.48 -1.77
C VAL A 122 -11.11 -8.94 -2.57
N PRO A 123 -10.86 -8.42 -3.79
CA PRO A 123 -9.64 -8.73 -4.52
C PRO A 123 -8.42 -8.26 -3.73
N HIS A 124 -7.52 -9.17 -3.39
CA HIS A 124 -6.32 -8.82 -2.65
C HIS A 124 -5.18 -9.79 -2.92
N GLU A 125 -3.96 -9.31 -2.70
CA GLU A 125 -2.74 -10.10 -2.66
C GLU A 125 -1.93 -9.71 -1.41
N MET A 126 -1.29 -10.70 -0.79
CA MET A 126 -0.42 -10.50 0.37
C MET A 126 0.93 -11.17 0.13
N VAL A 127 2.01 -10.39 0.24
CA VAL A 127 3.39 -10.86 0.13
C VAL A 127 4.06 -10.74 1.48
N VAL A 128 4.59 -11.86 1.96
CA VAL A 128 5.33 -11.92 3.22
C VAL A 128 6.80 -12.19 2.92
N TYR A 129 7.67 -11.25 3.29
CA TYR A 129 9.11 -11.39 3.17
C TYR A 129 9.71 -11.99 4.43
N GLY A 130 10.42 -13.11 4.28
CA GLY A 130 11.22 -13.69 5.36
C GLY A 130 12.55 -12.98 5.54
N GLN A 131 13.12 -13.05 6.76
CA GLN A 131 14.51 -12.69 7.05
C GLN A 131 14.91 -11.20 6.84
N VAL A 132 13.94 -10.29 6.78
CA VAL A 132 14.17 -8.84 6.68
C VAL A 132 13.43 -8.12 7.80
N GLN A 133 13.80 -6.88 8.16
CA GLN A 133 13.08 -6.11 9.18
C GLN A 133 11.91 -5.32 8.56
N GLY A 134 11.02 -4.75 9.38
CA GLY A 134 9.85 -3.99 8.89
C GLY A 134 10.18 -2.77 8.04
N GLU A 135 11.29 -2.09 8.31
CA GLU A 135 11.76 -0.92 7.54
C GLU A 135 12.68 -1.31 6.36
N PHE A 136 12.51 -2.51 5.77
CA PHE A 136 13.38 -3.01 4.69
C PHE A 136 13.48 -2.08 3.47
N PHE A 137 12.49 -1.22 3.26
CA PHE A 137 12.39 -0.32 2.12
C PHE A 137 13.05 1.05 2.31
N ALA A 138 13.45 1.41 3.54
CA ALA A 138 13.88 2.77 3.87
C ALA A 138 15.41 2.87 3.97
N ILE A 139 16.07 3.46 2.96
CA ILE A 139 17.54 3.44 2.78
C ILE A 139 18.31 3.90 4.02
N GLY A 140 17.84 4.95 4.71
CA GLY A 140 18.48 5.49 5.91
C GLY A 140 18.21 4.71 7.21
N LYS A 141 17.41 3.64 7.18
CA LYS A 141 17.02 2.87 8.37
C LYS A 141 17.89 1.64 8.59
N PRO A 142 18.12 1.22 9.85
CA PRO A 142 18.90 0.02 10.16
C PRO A 142 18.32 -1.28 9.57
N GLY A 143 17.02 -1.29 9.27
CA GLY A 143 16.33 -2.43 8.69
C GLY A 143 16.44 -2.55 7.17
N TYR A 144 17.05 -1.58 6.48
CA TYR A 144 17.11 -1.53 5.02
C TYR A 144 17.72 -2.80 4.42
N ASP A 145 16.98 -3.39 3.48
CA ASP A 145 17.49 -4.45 2.61
C ASP A 145 17.20 -4.07 1.16
N ARG A 146 18.25 -3.76 0.41
CA ARG A 146 18.13 -3.28 -0.97
C ARG A 146 17.46 -4.29 -1.89
N ALA A 147 17.75 -5.58 -1.74
CA ALA A 147 17.23 -6.59 -2.64
C ALA A 147 15.71 -6.71 -2.46
N THR A 148 15.24 -6.76 -1.21
CA THR A 148 13.82 -6.78 -0.88
C THR A 148 13.13 -5.46 -1.19
N SER A 149 13.79 -4.32 -0.97
CA SER A 149 13.27 -3.00 -1.35
C SER A 149 12.97 -2.92 -2.85
N LEU A 150 13.92 -3.34 -3.71
CA LEU A 150 13.75 -3.33 -5.16
C LEU A 150 12.68 -4.33 -5.64
N ASP A 151 12.59 -5.52 -5.04
CA ASP A 151 11.51 -6.47 -5.34
C ASP A 151 10.14 -5.91 -4.96
N ALA A 152 10.02 -5.32 -3.77
CA ALA A 152 8.79 -4.68 -3.31
C ALA A 152 8.40 -3.53 -4.23
N ALA A 153 9.31 -2.61 -4.54
CA ALA A 153 9.06 -1.48 -5.45
C ALA A 153 8.58 -1.96 -6.83
N LYS A 154 9.21 -3.00 -7.39
CA LYS A 154 8.77 -3.61 -8.65
C LYS A 154 7.36 -4.18 -8.56
N ARG A 155 7.03 -4.91 -7.49
CA ARG A 155 5.68 -5.49 -7.32
C ARG A 155 4.62 -4.41 -7.15
N VAL A 156 4.93 -3.36 -6.36
CA VAL A 156 4.06 -2.21 -6.19
C VAL A 156 3.82 -1.52 -7.53
N HIS A 157 4.86 -1.34 -8.34
CA HIS A 157 4.75 -0.83 -9.70
C HIS A 157 3.83 -1.67 -10.57
N ASP A 158 4.10 -2.97 -10.70
CA ASP A 158 3.29 -3.89 -11.53
C ASP A 158 1.81 -3.85 -11.10
N TRP A 159 1.54 -3.88 -9.79
CA TRP A 159 0.19 -3.80 -9.23
C TRP A 159 -0.50 -2.47 -9.56
N VAL A 160 0.16 -1.35 -9.27
CA VAL A 160 -0.38 -0.01 -9.51
C VAL A 160 -0.67 0.19 -10.99
N MET A 161 0.28 -0.14 -11.87
CA MET A 161 0.12 0.01 -13.31
C MET A 161 -1.01 -0.87 -13.85
N THR A 162 -1.10 -2.13 -13.41
CA THR A 162 -2.24 -2.99 -13.77
C THR A 162 -3.55 -2.36 -13.32
N SER A 163 -3.64 -1.86 -12.08
CA SER A 163 -4.87 -1.25 -11.54
C SER A 163 -5.33 0.02 -12.28
N LEU A 164 -4.37 0.82 -12.75
CA LEU A 164 -4.62 2.08 -13.43
C LEU A 164 -4.97 1.88 -14.90
N LEU A 165 -4.36 0.88 -15.54
CA LEU A 165 -4.50 0.62 -16.98
C LEU A 165 -5.58 -0.40 -17.33
N THR A 166 -5.93 -1.31 -16.42
CA THR A 166 -6.91 -2.40 -16.65
C THR A 166 -7.83 -2.60 -15.46
N ASP A 167 -8.89 -3.40 -15.64
CA ASP A 167 -9.79 -3.85 -14.57
C ASP A 167 -9.43 -5.24 -14.02
N ASP A 168 -8.30 -5.83 -14.44
CA ASP A 168 -7.95 -7.23 -14.16
C ASP A 168 -7.87 -7.54 -12.66
N LEU A 169 -7.45 -6.57 -11.84
CA LEU A 169 -7.36 -6.73 -10.39
C LEU A 169 -8.71 -6.68 -9.68
N ARG A 170 -9.78 -6.24 -10.35
CA ARG A 170 -11.13 -6.18 -9.76
C ARG A 170 -11.90 -7.49 -9.95
N GLU A 171 -11.41 -8.36 -10.83
CA GLU A 171 -11.99 -9.69 -11.03
C GLU A 171 -11.56 -10.61 -9.89
N VAL A 172 -12.50 -10.96 -9.00
CA VAL A 172 -12.28 -12.03 -8.01
C VAL A 172 -12.20 -13.34 -8.79
N ARG A 173 -10.98 -13.77 -9.12
CA ARG A 173 -10.78 -15.09 -9.72
C ARG A 173 -10.96 -16.12 -8.62
N SER A 174 -12.10 -16.80 -8.65
CA SER A 174 -12.36 -18.00 -7.85
C SER A 174 -11.33 -19.08 -8.22
N GLY A 175 -10.22 -19.14 -7.49
CA GLY A 175 -9.24 -20.21 -7.53
C GLY A 175 -9.56 -21.28 -6.50
#